data_AF-A0A8T3VEC7-F1
#
_entry.id   AF-A0A8T3VEC7-F1
#
_cell.length_a   1.000
_cell.length_b   1.000
_cell.length_c   1.000
_cell.angle_alpha   90.00
_cell.angle_beta   90.00
_cell.angle_gamma   90.00
#
_symmetry.space_group_name_H-M   'P 1'
#
loop_
_entity.id
_entity.type
_entity.pdbx_description
1 polymer ?
#
loop_
_entity_poly.entity_id
_entity_poly.type
_entity_poly.pdbx_seq_one_letter_code
_entity_poly.pdbx_strand_id
1 'polypeptide(L)'
;MRCVGTVVRGIRTPIIKENDDLATIVVDSLMAAKESEGFEFRDKDIVAITEAVVGISEGNYVTVDDVATDVQNKFPSKNIGVVNPILSRNRFSIILKGIARGMDKITLLTSFPADEVGNGILDEEILEKSEFHLGSVISEDEYKETFGSWIHPFTGINMIDF
;
A
#
# COMPACT_ATOMS: atom_id res chain seq x y z
N MET A 1 -35.24 -15.45 -26.31
CA MET A 1 -35.21 -15.03 -24.89
C MET A 1 -33.75 -14.93 -24.47
N ARG A 2 -33.28 -13.80 -23.94
CA ARG A 2 -31.91 -13.69 -23.44
C ARG A 2 -31.87 -14.30 -22.03
N CYS A 3 -31.20 -15.44 -21.89
CA CYS A 3 -31.12 -16.16 -20.59
C CYS A 3 -29.90 -15.76 -19.75
N VAL A 4 -29.04 -14.87 -20.25
CA VAL A 4 -27.79 -14.44 -19.60
C VAL A 4 -27.82 -12.93 -19.39
N GLY A 5 -27.57 -12.49 -18.16
CA GLY A 5 -27.50 -11.08 -17.77
C GLY A 5 -26.22 -10.38 -18.21
N THR A 6 -25.69 -9.51 -17.34
CA THR A 6 -24.40 -8.83 -17.53
C THR A 6 -23.25 -9.83 -17.42
N VAL A 7 -22.25 -9.71 -18.30
CA VAL A 7 -21.05 -10.56 -18.30
C VAL A 7 -19.84 -9.65 -18.08
N VAL A 8 -19.00 -10.01 -17.11
CA VAL A 8 -17.72 -9.34 -16.85
C VAL A 8 -16.60 -10.34 -17.08
N ARG A 9 -15.52 -9.92 -17.75
CA ARG A 9 -14.36 -10.76 -18.06
C ARG A 9 -13.09 -10.09 -17.57
N GLY A 10 -12.31 -10.81 -16.76
CA GLY A 10 -10.95 -10.40 -16.42
C GLY A 10 -10.00 -10.77 -17.55
N ILE A 11 -9.40 -9.77 -18.18
CA ILE A 11 -8.48 -9.96 -19.30
C ILE A 11 -7.05 -9.98 -18.78
N ARG A 12 -6.28 -11.00 -19.16
CA ARG A 12 -4.85 -11.08 -18.81
C ARG A 12 -4.04 -10.33 -19.85
N THR A 13 -3.27 -9.34 -19.38
CA THR A 13 -2.30 -8.60 -20.20
C THR A 13 -0.88 -9.07 -19.90
N PRO A 14 0.11 -8.70 -20.72
CA PRO A 14 1.51 -8.71 -20.34
C PRO A 14 1.78 -7.81 -19.11
N ILE A 15 3.01 -7.89 -18.59
CA ILE A 15 3.50 -6.95 -17.57
C ILE A 15 3.65 -5.57 -18.24
N ILE A 16 2.90 -4.59 -17.75
CA ILE A 16 2.97 -3.20 -18.21
C ILE A 16 4.16 -2.50 -17.56
N LYS A 17 4.88 -1.72 -18.34
CA LYS A 17 6.07 -0.96 -17.96
C LYS A 17 5.95 0.49 -18.40
N GLU A 18 6.86 1.30 -17.88
CA GLU A 18 7.01 2.68 -18.28
C GLU A 18 7.25 2.82 -19.79
N ASN A 19 6.55 3.77 -20.41
CA ASN A 19 6.57 4.09 -21.84
C ASN A 19 5.97 3.01 -22.76
N ASP A 20 5.28 2.02 -22.22
CA ASP A 20 4.51 1.07 -23.03
C ASP A 20 3.32 1.76 -23.71
N ASP A 21 3.02 1.38 -24.97
CA ASP A 21 1.78 1.76 -25.64
C ASP A 21 0.61 0.97 -25.05
N LEU A 22 0.03 1.53 -24.00
CA LEU A 22 -1.02 0.87 -23.25
C LEU A 22 -2.28 0.60 -24.08
N ALA A 23 -2.62 1.50 -25.01
CA ALA A 23 -3.80 1.36 -25.85
C ALA A 23 -3.66 0.15 -26.78
N THR A 24 -2.52 0.03 -27.46
CA THR A 24 -2.22 -1.13 -28.30
C THR A 24 -2.21 -2.43 -27.49
N ILE A 25 -1.53 -2.46 -26.32
CA ILE A 25 -1.49 -3.66 -25.47
C ILE A 25 -2.88 -4.11 -25.04
N VAL A 26 -3.76 -3.17 -24.66
CA VAL A 26 -5.14 -3.47 -24.26
C VAL A 26 -5.94 -4.04 -25.43
N VAL A 27 -5.88 -3.39 -26.60
CA VAL A 27 -6.57 -3.86 -27.81
C VAL A 27 -6.09 -5.27 -28.21
N ASP A 28 -4.79 -5.49 -28.26
CA ASP A 28 -4.22 -6.78 -28.64
C ASP A 28 -4.62 -7.89 -27.65
N SER A 29 -4.56 -7.61 -26.34
CA SER A 29 -4.97 -8.56 -25.30
C SER A 29 -6.46 -8.89 -25.39
N LEU A 30 -7.30 -7.91 -25.72
CA LEU A 30 -8.74 -8.08 -25.92
C LEU A 30 -9.04 -8.94 -27.15
N MET A 31 -8.35 -8.69 -28.27
CA MET A 31 -8.51 -9.47 -29.50
C MET A 31 -8.04 -10.92 -29.33
N ALA A 32 -6.92 -11.14 -28.63
CA ALA A 32 -6.44 -12.47 -28.30
C ALA A 32 -7.42 -13.22 -27.37
N ALA A 33 -7.97 -12.55 -26.35
CA ALA A 33 -8.96 -13.14 -25.45
C ALA A 33 -10.26 -13.50 -26.19
N LYS A 34 -10.70 -12.64 -27.12
CA LYS A 34 -11.85 -12.87 -27.99
C LYS A 34 -11.70 -14.18 -28.77
N GLU A 35 -10.55 -14.35 -29.42
CA GLU A 35 -10.25 -15.53 -30.23
C GLU A 35 -10.13 -16.82 -29.38
N SER A 36 -9.43 -16.72 -28.24
CA SER A 36 -9.21 -17.88 -27.34
C SER A 36 -10.49 -18.36 -26.65
N GLU A 37 -11.32 -17.44 -26.18
CA GLU A 37 -12.50 -17.75 -25.34
C GLU A 37 -13.82 -17.75 -26.13
N GLY A 38 -13.78 -17.45 -27.43
CA GLY A 38 -14.92 -17.54 -28.33
C GLY A 38 -16.08 -16.60 -28.00
N PHE A 39 -15.78 -15.36 -27.61
CA PHE A 39 -16.81 -14.33 -27.42
C PHE A 39 -16.73 -13.24 -28.48
N GLU A 40 -17.79 -12.44 -28.60
CA GLU A 40 -17.84 -11.30 -29.52
C GLU A 40 -18.03 -10.01 -28.73
N PHE A 41 -17.35 -8.95 -29.19
CA PHE A 41 -17.61 -7.58 -28.73
C PHE A 41 -18.92 -7.08 -29.33
N ARG A 42 -19.65 -6.29 -28.56
CA ARG A 42 -20.93 -5.70 -28.96
C ARG A 42 -20.86 -4.19 -28.83
N ASP A 43 -21.74 -3.52 -29.59
CA ASP A 43 -21.95 -2.09 -29.39
C ASP A 43 -22.26 -1.81 -27.92
N LYS A 44 -21.58 -0.80 -27.35
CA LYS A 44 -21.64 -0.38 -25.94
C LYS A 44 -21.01 -1.34 -24.92
N ASP A 45 -20.20 -2.31 -25.36
CA ASP A 45 -19.30 -2.98 -24.41
C ASP A 45 -18.32 -1.96 -23.81
N ILE A 46 -18.00 -2.13 -22.53
CA ILE A 46 -17.13 -1.22 -21.77
C ILE A 46 -15.80 -1.91 -21.54
N VAL A 47 -14.72 -1.26 -21.94
CA VAL A 47 -13.35 -1.63 -21.58
C VAL A 47 -12.93 -0.79 -20.38
N ALA A 48 -12.46 -1.45 -19.34
CA ALA A 48 -11.96 -0.80 -18.13
C ALA A 48 -10.50 -1.22 -17.89
N ILE A 49 -9.70 -0.25 -17.48
CA ILE A 49 -8.33 -0.44 -17.03
C ILE A 49 -8.15 0.27 -15.69
N THR A 50 -7.31 -0.29 -14.83
CA THR A 50 -7.00 0.33 -13.54
C THR A 50 -6.10 1.54 -13.76
N GLU A 51 -6.38 2.63 -13.05
CA GLU A 51 -5.59 3.88 -13.11
C GLU A 51 -4.11 3.63 -12.83
N ALA A 52 -3.79 2.74 -11.88
CA ALA A 52 -2.41 2.40 -11.55
C ALA A 52 -1.62 1.90 -12.77
N VAL A 53 -2.27 1.18 -13.70
CA VAL A 53 -1.62 0.70 -14.92
C VAL A 53 -1.36 1.84 -15.90
N VAL A 54 -2.29 2.81 -15.99
CA VAL A 54 -2.08 4.04 -16.76
C VAL A 54 -0.89 4.81 -16.20
N GLY A 55 -0.86 5.04 -14.88
CA GLY A 55 0.25 5.71 -14.21
C GLY A 55 1.61 5.02 -14.41
N ILE A 56 1.64 3.68 -14.43
CA ILE A 56 2.85 2.92 -14.76
C ILE A 56 3.28 3.19 -16.20
N SER A 57 2.37 3.10 -17.18
CA SER A 57 2.71 3.32 -18.59
C SER A 57 3.20 4.74 -18.90
N GLU A 58 2.67 5.72 -18.18
CA GLU A 58 3.05 7.13 -18.34
C GLU A 58 4.30 7.53 -17.53
N GLY A 59 4.85 6.62 -16.73
CA GLY A 59 5.96 6.95 -15.81
C GLY A 59 5.57 7.97 -14.74
N ASN A 60 4.28 8.05 -14.42
CA ASN A 60 3.73 9.04 -13.50
C ASN A 60 3.93 8.59 -12.05
N TYR A 61 5.17 8.70 -11.59
CA TYR A 61 5.59 8.33 -10.24
C TYR A 61 5.90 9.56 -9.39
N VAL A 62 5.58 9.46 -8.10
CA VAL A 62 6.01 10.42 -7.08
C VAL A 62 7.25 9.85 -6.38
N THR A 63 8.33 10.61 -6.34
CA THR A 63 9.55 10.20 -5.64
C THR A 63 9.48 10.50 -4.14
N VAL A 64 10.36 9.86 -3.36
CA VAL A 64 10.51 10.15 -1.92
C VAL A 64 10.86 11.62 -1.68
N ASP A 65 11.63 12.23 -2.58
CA ASP A 65 12.05 13.64 -2.48
C ASP A 65 10.91 14.61 -2.81
N ASP A 66 10.02 14.23 -3.73
CA ASP A 66 8.80 15.00 -4.01
C ASP A 66 7.91 15.02 -2.77
N VAL A 67 7.70 13.87 -2.12
CA VAL A 67 6.95 13.78 -0.86
C VAL A 67 7.61 14.63 0.22
N ALA A 68 8.94 14.51 0.40
CA ALA A 68 9.68 15.25 1.41
C ALA A 68 9.54 16.77 1.22
N THR A 69 9.69 17.25 0.00
CA THR A 69 9.55 18.67 -0.36
C THR A 69 8.13 19.16 -0.13
N ASP A 70 7.13 18.37 -0.53
CA ASP A 70 5.71 18.72 -0.37
C ASP A 70 5.30 18.81 1.11
N VAL A 71 5.70 17.84 1.95
CA VAL A 71 5.39 17.91 3.39
C VAL A 71 6.12 19.06 4.08
N GLN A 72 7.37 19.35 3.70
CA GLN A 72 8.11 20.49 4.24
C GLN A 72 7.41 21.82 3.93
N ASN A 73 6.90 21.97 2.72
CA ASN A 73 6.16 23.17 2.31
C ASN A 73 4.82 23.31 3.05
N LYS A 74 4.12 22.19 3.30
CA LYS A 74 2.82 22.17 4.01
C LYS A 74 2.94 22.34 5.51
N PHE A 75 4.04 21.89 6.11
CA PHE A 75 4.28 21.94 7.56
C PHE A 75 5.58 22.68 7.89
N PRO A 76 5.59 24.03 7.87
CA PRO A 76 6.80 24.83 8.12
C PRO A 76 7.42 24.64 9.50
N SER A 77 6.65 24.18 10.49
CA SER A 77 7.14 23.83 11.83
C SER A 77 7.99 22.56 11.85
N LYS A 78 7.98 21.79 10.76
CA LYS A 78 8.63 20.47 10.61
C LYS A 78 8.22 19.44 11.65
N ASN A 79 7.08 19.66 12.31
CA ASN A 79 6.46 18.73 13.22
C ASN A 79 5.17 18.21 12.57
N ILE A 80 5.05 16.89 12.41
CA ILE A 80 3.88 16.27 11.80
C ILE A 80 3.30 15.17 12.68
N GLY A 81 1.97 15.10 12.72
CA GLY A 81 1.23 13.96 13.26
C GLY A 81 0.73 13.10 12.11
N VAL A 82 0.97 11.79 12.16
CA VAL A 82 0.40 10.81 11.23
C VAL A 82 -0.60 9.97 12.01
N VAL A 83 -1.86 10.00 11.59
CA VAL A 83 -2.97 9.38 12.32
C VAL A 83 -3.43 8.11 11.61
N ASN A 84 -3.50 7.02 12.35
CA ASN A 84 -3.88 5.68 11.93
C ASN A 84 -3.24 5.28 10.59
N PRO A 85 -1.90 5.22 10.50
CA PRO A 85 -1.25 4.66 9.33
C PRO A 85 -1.23 3.13 9.39
N ILE A 86 -1.42 2.49 8.25
CA ILE A 86 -1.05 1.07 8.10
C ILE A 86 0.45 0.87 8.38
N LEU A 87 0.78 -0.16 9.15
CA LEU A 87 2.14 -0.62 9.44
C LEU A 87 2.57 -1.60 8.35
N SER A 88 2.55 -1.14 7.10
CA SER A 88 2.88 -1.96 5.93
C SER A 88 4.24 -1.59 5.36
N ARG A 89 5.13 -2.58 5.27
CA ARG A 89 6.41 -2.46 4.56
C ARG A 89 6.23 -2.00 3.11
N ASN A 90 5.26 -2.57 2.38
CA ASN A 90 5.15 -2.33 0.94
C ASN A 90 4.36 -1.07 0.58
N ARG A 91 3.56 -0.53 1.51
CA ARG A 91 2.71 0.64 1.25
C ARG A 91 3.11 1.86 2.04
N PHE A 92 3.38 1.71 3.34
CA PHE A 92 3.62 2.86 4.21
C PHE A 92 5.10 3.19 4.37
N SER A 93 6.00 2.20 4.39
CA SER A 93 7.43 2.47 4.65
C SER A 93 8.04 3.52 3.71
N ILE A 94 7.70 3.48 2.41
CA ILE A 94 8.22 4.42 1.43
C ILE A 94 7.64 5.84 1.61
N ILE A 95 6.38 5.93 2.04
CA ILE A 95 5.70 7.19 2.35
C ILE A 95 6.28 7.77 3.64
N LEU A 96 6.41 6.95 4.69
CA LEU A 96 7.03 7.33 5.96
C LEU A 96 8.47 7.81 5.76
N LYS A 97 9.23 7.16 4.87
CA LYS A 97 10.58 7.60 4.50
C LYS A 97 10.58 9.00 3.88
N GLY A 98 9.61 9.31 3.01
CA GLY A 98 9.43 10.65 2.45
C GLY A 98 9.10 11.69 3.54
N ILE A 99 8.17 11.35 4.43
CA ILE A 99 7.79 12.20 5.56
C ILE A 99 9.00 12.45 6.48
N ALA A 100 9.72 11.40 6.86
CA ALA A 100 10.90 11.46 7.74
C ALA A 100 12.07 12.23 7.14
N ARG A 101 12.19 12.26 5.82
CA ARG A 101 13.20 13.09 5.14
C ARG A 101 12.87 14.59 5.22
N GLY A 102 11.58 14.96 5.27
CA GLY A 102 11.14 16.36 5.27
C GLY A 102 10.91 16.97 6.66
N MET A 103 10.73 16.16 7.70
CA MET A 103 10.27 16.56 9.03
C MET A 103 11.34 16.32 10.11
N ASP A 104 11.36 17.18 11.13
CA ASP A 104 12.27 17.06 12.27
C ASP A 104 11.67 16.21 13.40
N LYS A 105 10.33 16.21 13.51
CA LYS A 105 9.60 15.38 14.48
C LYS A 105 8.35 14.77 13.85
N ILE A 106 8.23 13.46 13.99
CA ILE A 106 7.04 12.70 13.61
C ILE A 106 6.39 12.15 14.87
N THR A 107 5.08 12.33 14.99
CA THR A 107 4.26 11.64 15.99
C THR A 107 3.31 10.70 15.25
N LEU A 108 3.51 9.40 15.42
CA LEU A 108 2.62 8.39 14.89
C LEU A 108 1.55 8.08 15.94
N LEU A 109 0.28 8.23 15.56
CA LEU A 109 -0.86 7.74 16.34
C LEU A 109 -1.34 6.48 15.63
N THR A 110 -1.08 5.31 16.19
CA THR A 110 -1.59 4.04 15.67
C THR A 110 -2.86 3.65 16.41
N SER A 111 -3.68 2.82 15.76
CA SER A 111 -4.58 1.94 16.50
C SER A 111 -3.68 1.02 17.37
N PHE A 112 -4.01 0.87 18.65
CA PHE A 112 -3.24 0.00 19.56
C PHE A 112 -4.07 -1.25 19.82
N PRO A 113 -3.47 -2.46 19.83
CA PRO A 113 -2.03 -2.75 19.64
C PRO A 113 -1.60 -2.93 18.17
N ALA A 114 -2.55 -2.96 17.24
CA ALA A 114 -2.31 -3.15 15.81
C ALA A 114 -2.92 -2.01 14.99
N ASP A 115 -2.42 -1.79 13.77
CA ASP A 115 -2.89 -0.76 12.85
C ASP A 115 -4.38 -0.92 12.44
N GLU A 116 -4.91 -0.02 11.61
CA GLU A 116 -6.31 -0.04 11.21
C GLU A 116 -6.74 -1.26 10.37
N VAL A 117 -5.79 -2.05 9.87
CA VAL A 117 -6.05 -3.29 9.12
C VAL A 117 -5.55 -4.55 9.83
N GLY A 118 -5.09 -4.43 11.09
CA GLY A 118 -4.67 -5.54 11.94
C GLY A 118 -3.20 -5.94 11.85
N ASN A 119 -2.31 -5.14 11.25
CA ASN A 119 -0.87 -5.40 11.36
C ASN A 119 -0.37 -4.87 12.72
N GLY A 120 0.10 -5.78 13.58
CA GLY A 120 0.76 -5.44 14.84
C GLY A 120 2.23 -5.08 14.62
N ILE A 121 2.85 -4.48 15.63
CA ILE A 121 4.32 -4.39 15.74
C ILE A 121 4.81 -5.10 17.01
N LEU A 122 3.94 -5.80 17.70
CA LEU A 122 4.24 -6.45 18.97
C LEU A 122 3.42 -7.73 19.09
N ASP A 123 3.86 -8.61 19.96
CA ASP A 123 3.14 -9.84 20.29
C ASP A 123 2.01 -9.52 21.28
N GLU A 124 0.76 -9.79 20.90
CA GLU A 124 -0.40 -9.55 21.75
C GLU A 124 -0.40 -10.46 23.00
N GLU A 125 0.10 -11.70 22.92
CA GLU A 125 0.18 -12.58 24.10
C GLU A 125 1.27 -12.12 25.07
N ILE A 126 2.37 -11.56 24.58
CA ILE A 126 3.40 -10.95 25.44
C ILE A 126 2.83 -9.67 26.05
N LEU A 127 2.10 -8.87 25.27
CA LEU A 127 1.48 -7.64 25.76
C LEU A 127 0.52 -7.94 26.91
N GLU A 128 -0.36 -8.93 26.78
CA GLU A 128 -1.28 -9.38 27.84
C GLU A 128 -0.57 -9.81 29.13
N LYS A 129 0.65 -10.34 29.02
CA LYS A 129 1.46 -10.80 30.16
C LYS A 129 2.42 -9.72 30.70
N SER A 130 2.57 -8.62 29.98
CA SER A 130 3.47 -7.52 30.32
C SER A 130 2.83 -6.52 31.28
N GLU A 131 3.62 -5.60 31.80
CA GLU A 131 3.11 -4.45 32.57
C GLU A 131 2.57 -3.31 31.68
N PHE A 132 2.70 -3.44 30.36
CA PHE A 132 2.33 -2.39 29.41
C PHE A 132 0.87 -2.48 28.96
N HIS A 133 0.25 -1.33 28.73
CA HIS A 133 -1.15 -1.18 28.33
C HIS A 133 -1.34 0.11 27.52
N LEU A 134 -2.54 0.37 27.00
CA LEU A 134 -2.84 1.52 26.12
C LEU A 134 -2.39 2.89 26.67
N GLY A 135 -2.32 3.05 27.99
CA GLY A 135 -1.89 4.29 28.65
C GLY A 135 -0.40 4.35 29.02
N SER A 136 0.36 3.28 28.74
CA SER A 136 1.78 3.22 29.07
C SER A 136 2.59 4.19 28.20
N VAL A 137 3.59 4.81 28.82
CA VAL A 137 4.70 5.45 28.11
C VAL A 137 5.84 4.44 28.10
N ILE A 138 6.24 4.01 26.90
CA ILE A 138 7.26 2.99 26.70
C ILE A 138 8.40 3.63 25.91
N SER A 139 9.63 3.47 26.38
CA SER A 139 10.84 3.85 25.65
C SER A 139 11.17 2.81 24.58
N GLU A 140 12.05 3.19 23.64
CA GLU A 140 12.50 2.28 22.59
C GLU A 140 13.23 1.05 23.18
N ASP A 141 14.02 1.23 24.25
CA ASP A 141 14.77 0.14 24.88
C ASP A 141 13.81 -0.85 25.59
N GLU A 142 12.84 -0.36 26.35
CA GLU A 142 11.80 -1.20 26.98
C GLU A 142 11.00 -1.98 25.94
N TYR A 143 10.67 -1.32 24.82
CA TYR A 143 10.01 -1.97 23.70
C TYR A 143 10.89 -3.08 23.09
N LYS A 144 12.19 -2.83 22.84
CA LYS A 144 13.10 -3.83 22.29
C LYS A 144 13.29 -5.03 23.22
N GLU A 145 13.41 -4.78 24.52
CA GLU A 145 13.55 -5.85 25.52
C GLU A 145 12.30 -6.73 25.61
N THR A 146 11.11 -6.12 25.51
CA THR A 146 9.83 -6.83 25.72
C THR A 146 9.27 -7.43 24.42
N PHE A 147 9.30 -6.66 23.34
CA PHE A 147 8.61 -6.96 22.08
C PHE A 147 9.54 -7.07 20.87
N GLY A 148 10.82 -6.71 20.99
CA GLY A 148 11.76 -6.63 19.87
C GLY A 148 12.05 -7.95 19.15
N SER A 149 11.64 -9.09 19.72
CA SER A 149 11.74 -10.41 19.06
C SER A 149 10.53 -10.75 18.19
N TRP A 150 9.50 -9.90 18.15
CA TRP A 150 8.27 -10.18 17.43
C TRP A 150 8.47 -10.18 15.91
N ILE A 151 7.97 -11.23 15.28
CA ILE A 151 8.04 -11.45 13.84
C ILE A 151 6.61 -11.59 13.33
N HIS A 152 6.25 -10.81 12.31
CA HIS A 152 4.90 -10.84 11.77
C HIS A 152 4.58 -12.22 11.16
N PRO A 153 3.47 -12.88 11.57
CA PRO A 153 3.24 -14.31 11.34
C PRO A 153 3.13 -14.70 9.86
N PHE A 154 2.66 -13.80 9.01
CA PHE A 154 2.49 -14.07 7.58
C PHE A 154 3.68 -13.67 6.71
N THR A 155 4.48 -12.71 7.17
CA THR A 155 5.58 -12.15 6.36
C THR A 155 6.94 -12.65 6.80
N GLY A 156 7.07 -13.14 8.05
CA GLY A 156 8.33 -13.60 8.62
C GLY A 156 9.33 -12.48 8.88
N ILE A 157 8.86 -11.23 8.96
CA ILE A 157 9.71 -10.03 9.12
C ILE A 157 9.37 -9.33 10.44
N ASN A 158 10.41 -8.87 11.15
CA ASN A 158 10.25 -7.85 12.19
C ASN A 158 10.10 -6.49 11.51
N MET A 159 8.94 -5.84 11.69
CA MET A 159 8.62 -4.59 10.99
C MET A 159 9.29 -3.36 11.58
N ILE A 160 9.83 -3.43 12.81
CA ILE A 160 10.58 -2.35 13.44
C ILE A 160 12.06 -2.39 13.07
N ASP A 161 12.65 -3.58 12.92
CA ASP A 161 14.07 -3.73 12.55
C ASP A 161 14.35 -3.42 11.07
N PHE A 162 13.32 -3.44 10.22
CA PHE A 162 13.41 -3.19 8.78
C PHE A 162 13.54 -1.70 8.44
#